data_AF-A0A6N9T5M4-F1
#
_entry.id   AF-A0A6N9T5M4-F1
#
_cell.length_a   1.000
_cell.length_b   1.000
_cell.length_c   1.000
_cell.angle_alpha   90.00
_cell.angle_beta   90.00
_cell.angle_gamma   90.00
#
_symmetry.space_group_name_H-M   'P 1'
#
loop_
_entity.id
_entity.type
_entity.pdbx_description
1 polymer ?
#
loop_
_entity_poly.entity_id
_entity_poly.type
_entity_poly.pdbx_seq_one_letter_code
_entity_poly.pdbx_strand_id
1 'polypeptide(L)'
;MSDLALKTADGRPFDPSAYEVRLRPLTHDEGGGWFATIPDLPGCMGDGETEIEAITDVRAAALEWADAAIAAGEVLPAPSYEIQEAAE
;
A
#
# COMPACT_ATOMS: atom_id res chain seq x y z
N MET A 1 14.71 -13.30 -13.22
CA MET A 1 14.75 -13.26 -11.74
C MET A 1 13.31 -13.39 -11.24
N SER A 2 12.54 -14.36 -11.76
CA SER A 2 12.20 -15.66 -11.16
C SER A 2 11.53 -15.57 -9.78
N ASP A 3 10.22 -15.33 -9.81
CA ASP A 3 9.18 -16.05 -9.04
C ASP A 3 9.33 -16.21 -7.52
N LEU A 4 10.04 -15.31 -6.82
CA LEU A 4 9.73 -15.09 -5.41
C LEU A 4 8.55 -14.11 -5.35
N ALA A 5 7.34 -14.65 -5.31
CA ALA A 5 6.21 -13.88 -4.80
C ALA A 5 6.63 -13.36 -3.41
N LEU A 6 6.78 -12.05 -3.28
CA LEU A 6 7.04 -11.40 -2.00
C LEU A 6 5.99 -11.89 -1.00
N LYS A 7 6.42 -12.17 0.24
CA LYS A 7 5.54 -12.69 1.28
C LYS A 7 5.49 -11.76 2.47
N THR A 8 4.30 -11.63 3.02
CA THR A 8 4.03 -10.95 4.29
C THR A 8 4.45 -11.83 5.48
N ALA A 9 4.50 -11.24 6.67
CA ALA A 9 4.92 -11.88 7.92
C ALA A 9 4.11 -13.13 8.29
N ASP A 10 2.89 -13.24 7.78
CA ASP A 10 1.99 -14.40 7.94
C ASP A 10 2.09 -15.43 6.79
N GLY A 11 3.00 -15.22 5.85
CA GLY A 11 3.29 -16.13 4.74
C GLY A 11 2.37 -15.99 3.52
N ARG A 12 1.39 -15.08 3.53
CA ARG A 12 0.55 -14.77 2.35
C ARG A 12 1.37 -14.01 1.29
N PRO A 13 0.96 -14.05 0.00
CA PRO A 13 1.54 -13.18 -1.01
C PRO A 13 1.32 -11.70 -0.66
N PHE A 14 2.34 -10.88 -0.86
CA PHE A 14 2.22 -9.43 -0.78
C PHE A 14 1.41 -8.93 -1.98
N ASP A 15 0.24 -8.38 -1.70
CA ASP A 15 -0.65 -7.74 -2.66
C ASP A 15 -1.08 -6.38 -2.06
N PRO A 16 -0.62 -5.25 -2.62
CA PRO A 16 -1.03 -3.93 -2.15
C PRO A 16 -2.55 -3.70 -2.13
N SER A 17 -3.33 -4.46 -2.91
CA SER A 17 -4.79 -4.36 -2.92
C SER A 17 -5.46 -4.96 -1.69
N ALA A 18 -4.75 -5.79 -0.90
CA ALA A 18 -5.22 -6.39 0.34
C ALA A 18 -5.12 -5.45 1.55
N TYR A 19 -4.51 -4.27 1.41
CA TYR A 19 -4.32 -3.30 2.49
C TYR A 19 -5.35 -2.17 2.44
N GLU A 20 -5.71 -1.63 3.60
CA GLU A 20 -6.50 -0.40 3.69
C GLU A 20 -5.72 0.78 3.09
N VAL A 21 -6.37 1.51 2.18
CA VAL A 21 -5.87 2.80 1.69
C VAL A 21 -6.67 3.91 2.37
N ARG A 22 -5.98 4.84 3.01
CA ARG A 22 -6.58 6.06 3.56
C ARG A 22 -6.40 7.21 2.60
N LEU A 23 -7.52 7.82 2.22
CA LEU A 23 -7.56 8.98 1.34
C LEU A 23 -7.95 10.24 2.11
N ARG A 24 -7.36 11.35 1.70
CA ARG A 24 -7.81 12.69 2.07
C ARG A 24 -7.60 13.66 0.91
N PRO A 25 -8.40 14.73 0.79
CA PRO A 25 -8.06 15.83 -0.09
C PRO A 25 -6.78 16.52 0.41
N LEU A 26 -5.98 17.00 -0.53
CA LEU A 26 -4.87 17.91 -0.29
C LEU A 26 -5.40 19.35 -0.25
N THR A 27 -4.83 20.15 0.64
CA THR A 27 -5.10 21.60 0.66
C THR A 27 -4.47 22.27 -0.56
N HIS A 28 -4.88 23.50 -0.86
CA HIS A 28 -4.29 24.28 -1.94
C HIS A 28 -2.78 24.48 -1.75
N ASP A 29 -2.33 24.71 -0.51
CA ASP A 29 -0.91 24.91 -0.19
C ASP A 29 -0.08 23.62 -0.35
N GLU A 30 -0.72 22.44 -0.32
CA GLU A 30 -0.10 21.15 -0.64
C GLU A 30 -0.17 20.80 -2.14
N GLY A 31 -0.73 21.67 -3.00
CA GLY A 31 -0.86 21.46 -4.45
C GLY A 31 -2.26 21.06 -4.93
N GLY A 32 -3.20 20.81 -4.02
CA GLY A 32 -4.54 20.29 -4.35
C GLY A 32 -4.53 18.80 -4.75
N GLY A 33 -5.68 18.28 -5.15
CA GLY A 33 -5.84 16.85 -5.46
C GLY A 33 -6.08 15.99 -4.23
N TRP A 34 -5.58 14.77 -4.25
CA TRP A 34 -5.80 13.72 -3.25
C TRP A 34 -4.49 13.10 -2.80
N PHE A 35 -4.44 12.77 -1.51
CA PHE A 35 -3.33 12.07 -0.88
C PHE A 35 -3.78 10.73 -0.33
N ALA A 36 -3.00 9.70 -0.62
CA ALA A 36 -3.22 8.33 -0.22
C ALA A 36 -2.07 7.82 0.66
N THR A 37 -2.41 7.03 1.67
CA THR A 37 -1.44 6.32 2.52
C THR A 37 -1.92 4.90 2.79
N ILE A 38 -0.98 4.01 3.07
CA ILE A 38 -1.27 2.65 3.57
C ILE A 38 -0.73 2.58 5.01
N PRO A 39 -1.59 2.65 6.05
CA PRO A 39 -1.14 2.72 7.44
C PRO A 39 -0.26 1.54 7.87
N ASP A 40 -0.55 0.35 7.33
CA ASP A 40 0.20 -0.87 7.60
C ASP A 40 1.57 -0.89 6.89
N LEU A 41 1.83 0.02 5.96
CA LEU A 41 3.12 0.20 5.27
C LEU A 41 3.67 1.60 5.58
N PRO A 42 4.26 1.83 6.77
CA PRO A 42 4.70 3.16 7.18
C PRO A 42 5.69 3.79 6.18
N GLY A 43 5.38 5.01 5.75
CA GLY A 43 6.16 5.75 4.76
C GLY A 43 5.70 5.54 3.32
N CYS A 44 4.82 4.56 3.06
CA CYS A 44 4.18 4.39 1.75
C CYS A 44 3.07 5.43 1.55
N MET A 45 3.26 6.30 0.57
CA MET A 45 2.34 7.38 0.23
C MET A 45 2.26 7.57 -1.28
N GLY A 46 1.16 8.14 -1.74
CA GLY A 46 1.00 8.56 -3.13
C GLY A 46 -0.02 9.68 -3.25
N ASP A 47 -0.05 10.35 -4.39
CA ASP A 47 -0.97 11.45 -4.66
C ASP A 47 -1.46 11.46 -6.11
N GLY A 48 -2.48 12.26 -6.38
CA GLY A 48 -3.08 12.39 -7.71
C GLY A 48 -4.13 13.48 -7.78
N GLU A 49 -4.53 13.89 -8.97
CA GLU A 49 -5.60 14.88 -9.15
C GLU A 49 -6.96 14.30 -8.72
N THR A 50 -7.10 12.97 -8.79
CA THR A 50 -8.30 12.22 -8.39
C THR A 50 -8.02 11.17 -7.31
N GLU A 51 -9.06 10.72 -6.61
CA GLU A 51 -8.98 9.62 -5.64
C GLU A 51 -8.34 8.36 -6.24
N ILE A 52 -8.71 8.03 -7.49
CA ILE A 52 -8.26 6.82 -8.18
C ILE A 52 -6.79 6.92 -8.57
N GLU A 53 -6.32 8.10 -8.98
CA GLU A 53 -4.90 8.33 -9.25
C GLU A 53 -4.08 8.18 -7.97
N ALA A 54 -4.51 8.79 -6.86
CA ALA A 54 -3.82 8.64 -5.58
C ALA A 54 -3.78 7.17 -5.09
N ILE A 55 -4.86 6.41 -5.26
CA ILE A 55 -4.90 4.96 -4.98
C ILE A 55 -3.92 4.20 -5.89
N THR A 56 -3.88 4.55 -7.16
CA THR A 56 -2.99 3.88 -8.13
C THR A 56 -1.53 4.14 -7.78
N ASP A 57 -1.21 5.39 -7.46
CA ASP A 57 0.13 5.83 -7.10
C ASP A 57 0.62 5.18 -5.80
N VAL A 58 -0.17 5.20 -4.72
CA VAL A 58 0.24 4.57 -3.44
C VAL A 58 0.43 3.05 -3.58
N ARG A 59 -0.32 2.39 -4.46
CA ARG A 59 -0.16 0.94 -4.72
C ARG A 59 1.11 0.65 -5.51
N ALA A 60 1.51 1.52 -6.43
CA ALA A 60 2.80 1.43 -7.10
C ALA A 60 3.95 1.67 -6.09
N ALA A 61 3.84 2.71 -5.27
CA ALA A 61 4.79 3.00 -4.19
C ALA A 61 4.92 1.83 -3.20
N ALA A 62 3.84 1.09 -2.92
CA ALA A 62 3.87 -0.08 -2.04
C ALA A 62 4.73 -1.22 -2.59
N LEU A 63 4.77 -1.42 -3.91
CA LEU A 63 5.63 -2.41 -4.55
C LEU A 63 7.10 -2.01 -4.42
N GLU A 64 7.42 -0.75 -4.71
CA GLU A 64 8.80 -0.23 -4.56
C GLU A 64 9.26 -0.26 -3.10
N TRP A 65 8.37 0.10 -2.16
CA TRP A 65 8.61 0.00 -0.73
C TRP A 65 8.91 -1.43 -0.30
N ALA A 66 8.15 -2.41 -0.81
CA ALA A 66 8.34 -3.81 -0.48
C ALA A 66 9.70 -4.35 -0.99
N ASP A 67 10.09 -3.98 -2.21
CA ASP A 67 11.40 -4.33 -2.75
C ASP A 67 12.53 -3.76 -1.90
N ALA A 68 12.42 -2.49 -1.48
CA ALA A 68 13.40 -1.84 -0.61
C ALA A 68 13.48 -2.51 0.78
N ALA A 69 12.34 -2.82 1.40
CA ALA A 69 12.27 -3.50 2.69
C ALA A 69 12.96 -4.88 2.64
N ILE A 70 12.69 -5.66 1.59
CA ILE A 70 13.33 -6.97 1.39
C ILE A 70 14.83 -6.84 1.16
N ALA A 71 15.27 -5.85 0.37
CA ALA A 71 16.69 -5.58 0.17
C ALA A 71 17.41 -5.19 1.47
N ALA A 72 16.69 -4.56 2.41
CA ALA A 72 17.16 -4.23 3.76
C ALA A 72 17.10 -5.42 4.75
N GLY A 73 16.54 -6.57 4.34
CA GLY A 73 16.36 -7.74 5.19
C GLY A 73 15.19 -7.63 6.18
N GLU A 74 14.24 -6.73 5.90
CA GLU A 74 13.03 -6.54 6.69
C GLU A 74 11.94 -7.54 6.29
N VAL A 75 10.94 -7.72 7.17
CA VAL A 75 9.77 -8.55 6.91
C VAL A 75 8.61 -7.66 6.51
N LEU A 76 7.91 -8.01 5.44
CA LEU A 76 6.73 -7.26 5.01
C LEU A 76 5.57 -7.49 5.99
N PRO A 77 4.94 -6.43 6.53
CA PRO A 77 3.83 -6.58 7.47
C PRO A 77 2.60 -7.14 6.76
N ALA A 78 1.81 -7.97 7.45
CA ALA A 78 0.52 -8.41 6.93
C ALA A 78 -0.54 -7.30 7.07
N PRO A 79 -1.56 -7.24 6.20
CA PRO A 79 -2.69 -6.33 6.39
C PRO A 79 -3.36 -6.55 7.74
N SER A 80 -3.62 -5.47 8.47
CA SER A 80 -4.28 -5.53 9.78
C SER A 80 -5.80 -5.68 9.68
N TYR A 81 -6.39 -5.28 8.55
CA TYR A 81 -7.79 -5.51 8.25
C TYR A 81 -8.00 -6.95 7.74
N GLU A 82 -8.76 -7.74 8.48
CA GLU A 82 -9.26 -9.02 7.98
C GLU A 82 -10.41 -8.77 7.01
N ILE A 83 -10.31 -9.31 5.80
CA ILE A 83 -11.47 -9.47 4.93
C ILE A 83 -12.44 -10.36 5.70
N GLN A 84 -13.52 -9.78 6.23
CA GLN A 84 -14.65 -10.58 6.68
C GLN A 84 -15.26 -11.22 5.44
N GLU A 85 -14.96 -12.50 5.20
CA GLU A 85 -15.72 -13.28 4.24
C GLU A 85 -17.18 -13.20 4.68
N ALA A 86 -18.04 -12.67 3.81
CA ALA A 86 -19.46 -12.61 4.07
C ALA A 86 -19.93 -14.04 4.32
N ALA A 87 -20.31 -14.34 5.55
CA ALA A 87 -20.91 -15.62 5.89
C ALA A 87 -22.17 -15.81 5.03
N GLU A 88 -22.14 -16.77 4.11
CA GLU A 88 -23.31 -17.26 3.38
C GLU A 88 -24.15 -18.20 4.26
#